data_AF-A0A6H3FAI7-F1
#
_entry.id   AF-A0A6H3FAI7-F1
#
_cell.length_a   1.000
_cell.length_b   1.000
_cell.length_c   1.000
_cell.angle_alpha   90.00
_cell.angle_beta   90.00
_cell.angle_gamma   90.00
#
_symmetry.space_group_name_H-M   'P 1'
#
loop_
_entity.id
_entity.type
_entity.pdbx_description
1 polymer ?
#
loop_
_entity_poly.entity_id
_entity_poly.type
_entity_poly.pdbx_seq_one_letter_code
_entity_poly.pdbx_strand_id
1 'polypeptide(L)'
;MKYTLSLAFALCLLALGLVTASGAAAKSAVVLPFAVNAPQSYSYLSKAVPATIQGRLNQPGVLDARAGQAKAASQAEARQALAASGADAAVWGSVSVMGSQCTVTVNSVDKAGKTWSKTGQGPVSSLTATVQQLTAALGQEAFGVAAVRTPGMTAAGGPAPRGDILVNETGQQQVYLNPQFRYQGAGAADGSRLRSQRLPYSMVDMAVADFNGDGKNEIAVLSDHNLRIYSWQADGKLKLLGETSISRSNVCFSMRAIDLDRDRAAELVVSTFEEDSNRPYSYIYTFKGNKLRQFAERVPYFMSVVRLPPTYTPTLVGQGWDSIKLFAPGVHIMVKSGGKYTLGTRIDVPSGATPFNIVWLPGGRQNKGDQLVMLTDTERLKVFQGHGNSLIHTTMERFSGSATGMDHYKGMPGLGVDKNYQLPSKYYAPMRLIAADIGNTGEYVLLVNKPISTASQIFDRYRYFPQGEIHALYWDGVGLGLKWKTRRIRGSVAEVDLADVNNDGVLDLVVGLNTSPDLGIGSRQSMITAYPLDVSATDPNVPADLSDFEVTPGR
;
A
#
# COMPACT_ATOMS: atom_id res chain seq x y z
N MET A 1 -22.89 48.10 56.75
CA MET A 1 -23.59 47.89 55.46
C MET A 1 -22.75 48.37 54.26
N LYS A 2 -21.54 47.84 54.04
CA LYS A 2 -20.70 48.20 52.87
C LYS A 2 -20.03 47.01 52.17
N TYR A 3 -20.20 45.78 52.66
CA TYR A 3 -19.56 44.58 52.09
C TYR A 3 -20.54 43.50 51.61
N THR A 4 -21.84 43.69 51.81
CA THR A 4 -22.88 42.75 51.34
C THR A 4 -23.29 42.99 49.88
N LEU A 5 -23.03 44.19 49.33
CA LEU A 5 -23.42 44.53 47.95
C LEU A 5 -22.41 44.00 46.92
N SER A 6 -21.12 43.92 47.28
CA SER A 6 -20.04 43.45 46.40
C SER A 6 -20.06 41.93 46.20
N LEU A 7 -20.51 41.18 47.21
CA LEU A 7 -20.63 39.72 47.13
C LEU A 7 -21.86 39.29 46.31
N ALA A 8 -22.95 40.05 46.37
CA ALA A 8 -24.15 39.81 45.57
C ALA A 8 -23.90 40.10 44.07
N PHE A 9 -23.08 41.11 43.75
CA PHE A 9 -22.74 41.43 42.35
C PHE A 9 -21.75 40.43 41.74
N ALA A 10 -20.81 39.90 42.54
CA ALA A 10 -19.91 38.83 42.10
C ALA A 10 -20.62 37.48 41.89
N LEU A 11 -21.64 37.17 42.71
CA LEU A 11 -22.45 35.96 42.53
C LEU A 11 -23.39 36.05 41.31
N CYS A 12 -23.92 37.25 40.99
CA CYS A 12 -24.71 37.47 39.78
C CYS A 12 -23.87 37.44 38.49
N LEU A 13 -22.61 37.89 38.54
CA LEU A 13 -21.68 37.78 37.39
C LEU A 13 -21.16 36.37 37.15
N LEU A 14 -21.13 35.50 38.17
CA LEU A 14 -20.82 34.07 38.00
C LEU A 14 -22.02 33.25 37.46
N ALA A 15 -23.25 33.73 37.66
CA ALA A 15 -24.47 33.06 37.20
C ALA A 15 -24.84 33.34 35.72
N LEU A 16 -24.21 34.33 35.09
CA LEU A 16 -24.42 34.70 33.68
C LEU A 16 -23.38 34.09 32.71
N GLY A 17 -22.42 33.30 33.21
CA GLY A 17 -21.34 32.70 32.41
C GLY A 17 -21.62 31.29 31.86
N LEU A 18 -22.78 30.69 32.15
CA LEU A 18 -23.17 29.37 31.66
C LEU A 18 -24.21 29.46 30.54
N VAL A 19 -23.91 30.22 29.49
CA VAL A 19 -24.45 29.85 28.18
C VAL A 19 -23.56 28.73 27.68
N THR A 20 -23.92 27.49 28.05
CA THR A 20 -23.45 26.34 27.28
C THR A 20 -23.90 26.59 25.85
N ALA A 21 -22.95 26.84 24.94
CA ALA A 21 -23.21 26.68 23.53
C ALA A 21 -23.74 25.25 23.38
N SER A 22 -25.06 25.11 23.25
CA SER A 22 -25.69 23.86 22.87
C SER A 22 -25.20 23.58 21.44
N GLY A 23 -24.03 22.93 21.34
CA GLY A 23 -23.61 22.31 20.09
C GLY A 23 -24.75 21.40 19.67
N ALA A 24 -25.41 21.74 18.56
CA ALA A 24 -26.46 20.91 18.01
C ALA A 24 -25.93 19.47 17.94
N ALA A 25 -26.63 18.54 18.58
CA ALA A 25 -26.23 17.14 18.56
C ALA A 25 -26.02 16.73 17.10
N ALA A 26 -24.86 16.14 16.79
CA ALA A 26 -24.55 15.71 15.43
C ALA A 26 -25.69 14.82 14.92
N LYS A 27 -26.25 15.14 13.75
CA LYS A 27 -27.29 14.31 13.14
C LYS A 27 -26.72 12.92 12.88
N SER A 28 -27.53 11.88 12.93
CA SER A 28 -27.07 10.51 12.69
C SER A 28 -27.85 9.84 11.54
N ALA A 29 -27.16 9.04 10.73
CA ALA A 29 -27.76 8.30 9.63
C ALA A 29 -27.26 6.86 9.58
N VAL A 30 -28.16 5.92 9.29
CA VAL A 30 -27.81 4.53 8.98
C VAL A 30 -27.91 4.29 7.47
N VAL A 31 -26.84 3.78 6.87
CA VAL A 31 -26.78 3.46 5.44
C VAL A 31 -26.92 1.95 5.26
N LEU A 32 -28.04 1.54 4.66
CA LEU A 32 -28.41 0.13 4.49
C LEU A 32 -27.80 -0.46 3.21
N PRO A 33 -27.65 -1.79 3.10
CA PRO A 33 -27.18 -2.44 1.89
C PRO A 33 -28.10 -2.14 0.70
N PHE A 34 -27.51 -1.85 -0.47
CA PHE A 34 -28.28 -1.55 -1.68
C PHE A 34 -28.69 -2.85 -2.38
N ALA A 35 -29.90 -2.87 -2.92
CA ALA A 35 -30.35 -3.94 -3.81
C ALA A 35 -29.55 -3.87 -5.12
N VAL A 36 -29.08 -5.02 -5.63
CA VAL A 36 -28.33 -5.07 -6.89
C VAL A 36 -29.06 -5.97 -7.88
N ASN A 37 -29.49 -5.36 -8.98
CA ASN A 37 -30.12 -6.04 -10.11
C ASN A 37 -29.13 -6.02 -11.29
N ALA A 38 -28.14 -6.91 -11.25
CA ALA A 38 -27.03 -6.95 -12.19
C ALA A 38 -26.46 -8.38 -12.30
N PRO A 39 -25.65 -8.69 -13.35
CA PRO A 39 -24.88 -9.93 -13.41
C PRO A 39 -24.04 -10.18 -12.15
N GLN A 40 -23.74 -11.45 -11.85
CA GLN A 40 -23.06 -11.86 -10.61
C GLN A 40 -21.69 -11.17 -10.40
N SER A 41 -21.02 -10.78 -11.48
CA SER A 41 -19.78 -9.98 -11.46
C SER A 41 -19.94 -8.63 -10.76
N TYR A 42 -21.15 -8.09 -10.65
CA TYR A 42 -21.45 -6.80 -10.00
C TYR A 42 -22.03 -6.94 -8.59
N SER A 43 -22.06 -8.14 -8.03
CA SER A 43 -22.59 -8.41 -6.67
C SER A 43 -21.92 -7.56 -5.57
N TYR A 44 -20.66 -7.14 -5.78
CA TYR A 44 -19.92 -6.24 -4.89
C TYR A 44 -20.57 -4.86 -4.72
N LEU A 45 -21.38 -4.38 -5.68
CA LEU A 45 -22.01 -3.06 -5.64
C LEU A 45 -23.00 -2.91 -4.47
N SER A 46 -23.55 -4.03 -3.99
CA SER A 46 -24.50 -4.07 -2.85
C SER A 46 -23.89 -3.53 -1.56
N LYS A 47 -22.56 -3.58 -1.46
CA LYS A 47 -21.77 -3.08 -0.32
C LYS A 47 -20.92 -1.87 -0.69
N ALA A 48 -20.39 -1.80 -1.92
CA ALA A 48 -19.51 -0.71 -2.33
C ALA A 48 -20.22 0.66 -2.45
N VAL A 49 -21.44 0.68 -3.01
CA VAL A 49 -22.25 1.91 -3.13
C VAL A 49 -22.63 2.48 -1.76
N PRO A 50 -23.22 1.71 -0.83
CA PRO A 50 -23.55 2.24 0.50
C PRO A 50 -22.30 2.65 1.30
N ALA A 51 -21.17 1.96 1.17
CA ALA A 51 -19.91 2.39 1.80
C ALA A 51 -19.41 3.74 1.27
N THR A 52 -19.57 3.98 -0.04
CA THR A 52 -19.21 5.28 -0.66
C THR A 52 -20.10 6.41 -0.16
N ILE A 53 -21.41 6.15 -0.05
CA ILE A 53 -22.38 7.10 0.50
C ILE A 53 -22.05 7.40 1.96
N GLN A 54 -21.83 6.36 2.78
CA GLN A 54 -21.47 6.50 4.18
C GLN A 54 -20.20 7.34 4.36
N GLY A 55 -19.11 7.01 3.65
CA GLY A 55 -17.84 7.72 3.79
C GLY A 55 -17.90 9.20 3.42
N ARG A 56 -18.84 9.60 2.54
CA ARG A 56 -19.05 11.00 2.14
C ARG A 56 -20.03 11.75 3.03
N LEU A 57 -21.02 11.07 3.57
CA LEU A 57 -21.96 11.65 4.53
C LEU A 57 -21.31 11.80 5.91
N ASN A 58 -20.39 10.92 6.29
CA ASN A 58 -19.77 10.94 7.60
C ASN A 58 -18.88 12.18 7.77
N GLN A 59 -19.37 13.14 8.55
CA GLN A 59 -18.67 14.36 8.94
C GLN A 59 -18.66 14.42 10.47
N PRO A 60 -17.55 14.05 11.13
CA PRO A 60 -17.45 14.05 12.59
C PRO A 60 -17.88 15.40 13.18
N GLY A 61 -18.82 15.37 14.12
CA GLY A 61 -19.40 16.57 14.73
C GLY A 61 -20.55 17.24 13.96
N VAL A 62 -20.87 16.78 12.74
CA VAL A 62 -21.95 17.33 11.89
C VAL A 62 -22.99 16.26 11.52
N LEU A 63 -22.54 15.16 10.92
CA LEU A 63 -23.38 14.01 10.53
C LEU A 63 -22.60 12.70 10.75
N ASP A 64 -23.04 11.88 11.70
CA ASP A 64 -22.47 10.55 11.95
C ASP A 64 -23.21 9.50 11.10
N ALA A 65 -22.56 9.06 10.02
CA ALA A 65 -23.10 8.08 9.09
C ALA A 65 -22.50 6.69 9.36
N ARG A 66 -23.36 5.72 9.70
CA ARG A 66 -22.97 4.36 10.09
C ARG A 66 -23.54 3.32 9.13
N ALA A 67 -22.85 2.21 8.95
CA ALA A 67 -23.34 1.10 8.14
C ALA A 67 -24.44 0.32 8.88
N GLY A 68 -25.54 -0.01 8.19
CA GLY A 68 -26.59 -0.90 8.67
C GLY A 68 -26.51 -2.27 8.00
N GLN A 69 -26.94 -3.31 8.71
CA GLN A 69 -26.96 -4.69 8.18
C GLN A 69 -28.33 -5.12 7.66
N ALA A 70 -29.40 -4.46 8.09
CA ALA A 70 -30.76 -4.75 7.66
C ALA A 70 -30.95 -4.36 6.18
N LYS A 71 -31.49 -5.28 5.38
CA LYS A 71 -31.87 -4.98 3.99
C LYS A 71 -33.22 -4.25 3.99
N ALA A 72 -33.35 -3.26 3.12
CA ALA A 72 -34.62 -2.58 2.87
C ALA A 72 -34.82 -2.41 1.36
N ALA A 73 -35.91 -2.95 0.85
CA ALA A 73 -36.42 -2.70 -0.49
C ALA A 73 -37.53 -1.64 -0.49
N SER A 74 -38.13 -1.37 0.67
CA SER A 74 -39.22 -0.39 0.84
C SER A 74 -38.97 0.61 1.97
N GLN A 75 -39.72 1.72 1.95
CA GLN A 75 -39.71 2.70 3.04
C GLN A 75 -40.15 2.10 4.39
N ALA A 76 -41.08 1.13 4.38
CA ALA A 76 -41.54 0.47 5.60
C ALA A 76 -40.41 -0.32 6.27
N GLU A 77 -39.68 -1.11 5.48
CA GLU A 77 -38.50 -1.86 5.95
C GLU A 77 -37.37 -0.92 6.37
N ALA A 78 -37.16 0.17 5.65
CA ALA A 78 -36.17 1.18 6.02
C ALA A 78 -36.49 1.86 7.35
N ARG A 79 -37.78 2.11 7.65
CA ARG A 79 -38.23 2.62 8.96
C ARG A 79 -38.05 1.61 10.09
N GLN A 80 -38.27 0.32 9.81
CA GLN A 80 -37.97 -0.75 10.79
C GLN A 80 -36.47 -0.81 11.09
N ALA A 81 -35.63 -0.75 10.06
CA ALA A 81 -34.17 -0.69 10.21
C ALA A 81 -33.71 0.58 10.93
N LEU A 82 -34.37 1.72 10.68
CA LEU A 82 -34.12 2.98 11.38
C LEU A 82 -34.39 2.84 12.88
N ALA A 83 -35.56 2.30 13.25
CA ALA A 83 -35.96 2.09 14.63
C ALA A 83 -34.97 1.17 15.38
N ALA A 84 -34.45 0.14 14.72
CA ALA A 84 -33.44 -0.76 15.30
C ALA A 84 -32.05 -0.11 15.42
N SER A 85 -31.73 0.90 14.60
CA SER A 85 -30.40 1.52 14.54
C SER A 85 -30.19 2.66 15.55
N GLY A 86 -31.27 3.28 16.03
CA GLY A 86 -31.22 4.49 16.86
C GLY A 86 -30.84 5.78 16.12
N ALA A 87 -30.49 5.71 14.83
CA ALA A 87 -30.11 6.86 14.01
C ALA A 87 -31.31 7.81 13.72
N ASP A 88 -31.05 9.02 13.22
CA ASP A 88 -32.08 10.01 12.89
C ASP A 88 -32.68 9.83 11.49
N ALA A 89 -31.95 9.17 10.59
CA ALA A 89 -32.45 8.77 9.28
C ALA A 89 -31.88 7.44 8.80
N ALA A 90 -32.60 6.77 7.91
CA ALA A 90 -32.12 5.62 7.17
C ALA A 90 -31.96 5.97 5.68
N VAL A 91 -30.89 5.47 5.07
CA VAL A 91 -30.59 5.61 3.63
C VAL A 91 -30.56 4.21 3.00
N TRP A 92 -31.30 4.01 1.91
CA TRP A 92 -31.35 2.75 1.17
C TRP A 92 -31.50 2.99 -0.33
N GLY A 93 -31.37 1.96 -1.14
CA GLY A 93 -31.51 2.15 -2.58
C GLY A 93 -31.21 0.91 -3.41
N SER A 94 -31.08 1.13 -4.70
CA SER A 94 -30.81 0.06 -5.67
C SER A 94 -29.81 0.49 -6.73
N VAL A 95 -29.11 -0.51 -7.27
CA VAL A 95 -28.23 -0.40 -8.43
C VAL A 95 -28.65 -1.44 -9.44
N SER A 96 -29.05 -0.99 -10.63
CA SER A 96 -29.40 -1.87 -11.75
C SER A 96 -28.37 -1.69 -12.86
N VAL A 97 -27.85 -2.79 -13.41
CA VAL A 97 -26.90 -2.77 -14.54
C VAL A 97 -27.48 -3.59 -15.69
N MET A 98 -27.63 -2.96 -16.85
CA MET A 98 -28.09 -3.59 -18.08
C MET A 98 -27.14 -3.23 -19.23
N GLY A 99 -26.38 -4.23 -19.69
CA GLY A 99 -25.33 -4.00 -20.69
C GLY A 99 -24.27 -3.02 -20.17
N SER A 100 -24.09 -1.90 -20.87
CA SER A 100 -23.14 -0.84 -20.52
C SER A 100 -23.75 0.32 -19.72
N GLN A 101 -25.05 0.25 -19.38
CA GLN A 101 -25.77 1.30 -18.65
C GLN A 101 -26.05 0.87 -17.20
N CYS A 102 -26.06 1.85 -16.30
CA CYS A 102 -26.44 1.67 -14.92
C CYS A 102 -27.47 2.71 -14.47
N THR A 103 -28.33 2.30 -13.55
CA THR A 103 -29.28 3.15 -12.86
C THR A 103 -29.05 3.00 -11.37
N VAL A 104 -28.88 4.11 -10.66
CA VAL A 104 -28.74 4.15 -9.20
C VAL A 104 -29.88 4.96 -8.62
N THR A 105 -30.63 4.37 -7.70
CA THR A 105 -31.64 5.08 -6.92
C THR A 105 -31.19 5.15 -5.47
N VAL A 106 -31.19 6.36 -4.89
CA VAL A 106 -30.90 6.60 -3.48
C VAL A 106 -32.13 7.18 -2.81
N ASN A 107 -32.55 6.59 -1.70
CA ASN A 107 -33.68 6.99 -0.90
C ASN A 107 -33.25 7.27 0.54
N SER A 108 -33.94 8.16 1.23
CA SER A 108 -33.83 8.32 2.68
C SER A 108 -35.17 8.57 3.34
N VAL A 109 -35.24 8.23 4.63
CA VAL A 109 -36.40 8.48 5.50
C VAL A 109 -35.93 8.88 6.89
N ASP A 110 -36.50 9.94 7.45
CA ASP A 110 -36.21 10.38 8.82
C ASP A 110 -37.23 9.84 9.85
N LYS A 111 -36.99 10.12 11.13
CA LYS A 111 -37.88 9.77 12.25
C LYS A 111 -39.29 10.38 12.12
N ALA A 112 -39.42 11.57 11.52
CA ALA A 112 -40.71 12.21 11.26
C ALA A 112 -41.44 11.60 10.04
N GLY A 113 -40.77 10.69 9.34
CA GLY A 113 -41.29 10.00 8.18
C GLY A 113 -41.14 10.77 6.88
N LYS A 114 -40.44 11.91 6.87
CA LYS A 114 -40.12 12.68 5.66
C LYS A 114 -39.17 11.86 4.80
N THR A 115 -39.46 11.80 3.50
CA THR A 115 -38.67 11.06 2.53
C THR A 115 -37.93 11.96 1.58
N TRP A 116 -36.82 11.45 1.06
CA TRP A 116 -36.09 12.01 -0.07
C TRP A 116 -35.72 10.87 -1.02
N SER A 117 -35.78 11.11 -2.32
CA SER A 117 -35.42 10.12 -3.33
C SER A 117 -34.88 10.80 -4.58
N LYS A 118 -33.76 10.29 -5.11
CA LYS A 118 -33.25 10.66 -6.44
C LYS A 118 -32.70 9.44 -7.16
N THR A 119 -32.85 9.47 -8.48
CA THR A 119 -32.30 8.47 -9.39
C THR A 119 -31.31 9.14 -10.33
N GLY A 120 -30.17 8.49 -10.53
CA GLY A 120 -29.18 8.87 -11.53
C GLY A 120 -28.98 7.71 -12.52
N GLN A 121 -28.76 8.06 -13.79
CA GLN A 121 -28.55 7.12 -14.88
C GLN A 121 -27.31 7.50 -15.67
N GLY A 122 -26.61 6.50 -16.21
CA GLY A 122 -25.49 6.72 -17.11
C GLY A 122 -24.72 5.44 -17.40
N PRO A 123 -23.65 5.53 -18.20
CA PRO A 123 -22.76 4.41 -18.43
C PRO A 123 -22.25 3.81 -17.11
N VAL A 124 -22.02 2.50 -17.06
CA VAL A 124 -21.40 1.84 -15.88
C VAL A 124 -20.05 2.47 -15.55
N SER A 125 -19.33 3.00 -16.56
CA SER A 125 -18.07 3.74 -16.37
C SER A 125 -18.23 5.04 -15.57
N SER A 126 -19.42 5.66 -15.58
CA SER A 126 -19.72 6.88 -14.81
C SER A 126 -20.42 6.60 -13.48
N LEU A 127 -20.63 5.34 -13.10
CA LEU A 127 -21.36 4.94 -11.88
C LEU A 127 -20.90 5.71 -10.64
N THR A 128 -19.58 5.89 -10.51
CA THR A 128 -18.98 6.66 -9.41
C THR A 128 -19.42 8.11 -9.42
N ALA A 129 -19.37 8.79 -10.57
CA ALA A 129 -19.83 10.17 -10.69
C ALA A 129 -21.33 10.28 -10.37
N THR A 130 -22.13 9.33 -10.85
CA THR A 130 -23.57 9.22 -10.54
C THR A 130 -23.82 9.09 -9.04
N VAL A 131 -23.13 8.16 -8.36
CA VAL A 131 -23.26 7.97 -6.90
C VAL A 131 -22.79 9.20 -6.15
N GLN A 132 -21.72 9.85 -6.58
CA GLN A 132 -21.21 11.08 -5.94
C GLN A 132 -22.19 12.24 -6.06
N GLN A 133 -22.79 12.43 -7.23
CA GLN A 133 -23.81 13.45 -7.46
C GLN A 133 -25.05 13.20 -6.59
N LEU A 134 -25.52 11.94 -6.53
CA LEU A 134 -26.65 11.56 -5.69
C LEU A 134 -26.34 11.74 -4.21
N THR A 135 -25.12 11.40 -3.77
CA THR A 135 -24.70 11.59 -2.37
C THR A 135 -24.59 13.07 -2.01
N ALA A 136 -24.11 13.91 -2.93
CA ALA A 136 -24.05 15.35 -2.72
C ALA A 136 -25.44 15.97 -2.60
N ALA A 137 -26.38 15.55 -3.47
CA ALA A 137 -27.77 15.96 -3.38
C ALA A 137 -28.43 15.46 -2.09
N LEU A 138 -28.18 14.22 -1.67
CA LEU A 138 -28.67 13.67 -0.42
C LEU A 138 -28.17 14.47 0.80
N GLY A 139 -26.87 14.77 0.85
CA GLY A 139 -26.29 15.58 1.93
C GLY A 139 -26.96 16.96 2.02
N GLN A 140 -27.07 17.66 0.89
CA GLN A 140 -27.60 19.03 0.85
C GLN A 140 -29.10 19.08 1.13
N GLU A 141 -29.88 18.22 0.46
CA GLU A 141 -31.34 18.34 0.41
C GLU A 141 -32.04 17.55 1.51
N ALA A 142 -31.48 16.41 1.93
CA ALA A 142 -32.06 15.59 3.00
C ALA A 142 -31.45 15.90 4.37
N PHE A 143 -30.15 16.14 4.44
CA PHE A 143 -29.44 16.33 5.71
C PHE A 143 -29.11 17.79 6.04
N GLY A 144 -29.17 18.70 5.05
CA GLY A 144 -28.75 20.09 5.22
C GLY A 144 -27.24 20.23 5.43
N VAL A 145 -26.46 19.28 4.93
CA VAL A 145 -25.01 19.20 5.08
C VAL A 145 -24.37 19.35 3.71
N ALA A 146 -23.45 20.32 3.58
CA ALA A 146 -22.71 20.45 2.34
C ALA A 146 -21.75 19.28 2.16
N ALA A 147 -21.99 18.46 1.12
CA ALA A 147 -21.02 17.48 0.69
C ALA A 147 -19.74 18.20 0.26
N VAL A 148 -18.62 17.89 0.91
CA VAL A 148 -17.32 18.51 0.64
C VAL A 148 -17.00 18.36 -0.85
N ARG A 149 -16.95 19.49 -1.56
CA ARG A 149 -16.28 19.58 -2.86
C ARG A 149 -14.80 19.30 -2.62
N THR A 150 -14.23 18.32 -3.30
CA THR A 150 -12.78 18.19 -3.42
C THR A 150 -12.23 19.50 -3.99
N PRO A 151 -11.34 20.25 -3.30
CA PRO A 151 -10.75 21.43 -3.88
C PRO A 151 -9.72 21.01 -4.93
N GLY A 152 -10.02 21.35 -6.19
CA GLY A 152 -9.11 21.28 -7.31
C GLY A 152 -9.41 22.41 -8.29
N MET A 153 -8.54 23.43 -8.27
CA MET A 153 -8.28 24.47 -9.28
C MET A 153 -9.38 25.49 -9.59
N THR A 154 -9.27 26.66 -8.95
CA THR A 154 -9.23 27.96 -9.65
C THR A 154 -8.26 28.89 -8.91
N ALA A 155 -7.40 29.58 -9.67
CA ALA A 155 -6.44 30.55 -9.17
C ALA A 155 -7.12 31.91 -8.92
N ALA A 156 -6.85 32.53 -7.77
CA ALA A 156 -6.57 33.98 -7.59
C ALA A 156 -6.61 34.37 -6.08
N GLY A 157 -5.46 34.82 -5.56
CA GLY A 157 -5.32 35.95 -4.62
C GLY A 157 -5.90 35.89 -3.18
N GLY A 158 -5.19 35.22 -2.26
CA GLY A 158 -5.05 35.52 -0.81
C GLY A 158 -6.29 35.54 0.13
N PRO A 159 -6.13 35.58 1.48
CA PRO A 159 -4.97 35.32 2.32
C PRO A 159 -5.03 33.92 3.01
N ALA A 160 -3.86 33.38 3.33
CA ALA A 160 -3.68 32.02 3.86
C ALA A 160 -4.32 31.80 5.24
N PRO A 161 -5.04 30.68 5.47
CA PRO A 161 -5.27 30.17 6.81
C PRO A 161 -4.04 29.36 7.26
N ARG A 162 -3.51 29.77 8.41
CA ARG A 162 -2.40 29.16 9.15
C ARG A 162 -2.52 27.64 9.20
N GLY A 163 -1.46 26.98 8.73
CA GLY A 163 -1.29 25.54 8.84
C GLY A 163 -0.86 25.18 10.26
N ASP A 164 -1.56 24.20 10.83
CA ASP A 164 -1.06 23.46 11.98
C ASP A 164 -1.43 21.99 11.82
N ILE A 165 -0.64 21.14 12.48
CA ILE A 165 -0.69 19.66 12.54
C ILE A 165 0.24 18.96 11.52
N LEU A 166 1.54 19.18 11.73
CA LEU A 166 2.58 18.16 11.61
C LEU A 166 2.58 17.34 12.90
N VAL A 167 2.41 16.01 12.83
CA VAL A 167 2.52 15.15 14.01
C VAL A 167 3.86 14.41 13.94
N ASN A 168 4.80 14.89 14.76
CA ASN A 168 6.04 14.24 15.11
C ASN A 168 5.80 13.54 16.46
N GLU A 169 5.63 12.21 16.48
CA GLU A 169 5.26 11.48 17.71
C GLU A 169 6.45 11.05 18.58
N THR A 170 7.68 11.47 18.28
CA THR A 170 8.82 11.19 19.17
C THR A 170 9.66 12.45 19.41
N GLY A 171 9.84 12.76 20.69
CA GLY A 171 10.68 13.87 21.14
C GLY A 171 12.17 13.59 20.95
N GLN A 172 12.90 14.65 20.65
CA GLN A 172 14.35 14.83 20.85
C GLN A 172 15.29 13.73 20.34
N GLN A 173 15.08 13.21 19.13
CA GLN A 173 16.17 12.70 18.30
C GLN A 173 16.19 13.46 16.98
N GLN A 174 17.36 13.95 16.57
CA GLN A 174 17.54 14.62 15.27
C GLN A 174 17.15 13.65 14.16
N VAL A 175 15.94 13.82 13.64
CA VAL A 175 15.39 12.97 12.59
C VAL A 175 16.02 13.39 11.27
N TYR A 176 16.74 12.45 10.67
CA TYR A 176 17.24 12.52 9.31
C TYR A 176 16.04 12.54 8.34
N LEU A 177 15.60 13.73 7.94
CA LEU A 177 14.54 13.91 6.96
C LEU A 177 15.15 14.44 5.66
N ASN A 178 15.13 13.61 4.61
CA ASN A 178 15.47 14.08 3.27
C ASN A 178 14.59 15.31 2.93
N PRO A 179 15.18 16.47 2.58
CA PRO A 179 14.47 17.70 2.28
C PRO A 179 13.39 17.53 1.21
N GLN A 180 13.57 16.58 0.28
CA GLN A 180 12.61 16.29 -0.79
C GLN A 180 11.28 15.71 -0.30
N PHE A 181 11.20 15.33 0.98
CA PHE A 181 9.95 14.96 1.64
C PHE A 181 9.20 16.17 2.28
N ARG A 182 9.76 17.39 2.28
CA ARG A 182 9.18 18.64 2.85
C ARG A 182 8.31 19.44 1.87
N TYR A 183 7.19 20.01 2.35
CA TYR A 183 6.07 20.55 1.52
C TYR A 183 6.40 21.78 0.65
N GLN A 184 7.66 22.21 0.58
CA GLN A 184 8.11 23.33 -0.25
C GLN A 184 8.93 22.77 -1.42
N GLY A 185 8.45 22.98 -2.66
CA GLY A 185 9.17 22.61 -3.90
C GLY A 185 8.87 21.21 -4.45
N ALA A 186 7.71 21.01 -5.08
CA ALA A 186 7.42 19.72 -5.74
C ALA A 186 6.71 19.88 -7.09
N GLY A 187 7.34 20.66 -7.98
CA GLY A 187 7.13 20.51 -9.43
C GLY A 187 8.09 19.47 -9.99
N ALA A 188 7.72 18.80 -11.09
CA ALA A 188 8.63 17.90 -11.82
C ALA A 188 9.91 18.60 -12.34
N ALA A 189 9.95 19.94 -12.27
CA ALA A 189 11.07 20.77 -12.67
C ALA A 189 12.12 20.97 -11.55
N ASP A 190 11.86 20.56 -10.32
CA ASP A 190 12.72 20.84 -9.15
C ASP A 190 13.62 19.65 -8.74
N GLY A 191 13.68 18.60 -9.58
CA GLY A 191 14.49 17.39 -9.30
C GLY A 191 14.02 16.53 -8.11
N SER A 192 13.06 17.01 -7.33
CA SER A 192 12.57 16.40 -6.08
C SER A 192 11.83 15.08 -6.24
N ARG A 193 11.38 14.76 -7.46
CA ARG A 193 10.76 13.48 -7.80
C ARG A 193 10.88 13.17 -9.28
N LEU A 194 11.57 12.08 -9.60
CA LEU A 194 11.67 11.53 -10.94
C LEU A 194 10.43 10.69 -11.26
N ARG A 195 9.96 10.74 -12.50
CA ARG A 195 8.79 9.98 -12.94
C ARG A 195 8.89 9.58 -14.41
N SER A 196 8.67 8.29 -14.69
CA SER A 196 8.58 7.76 -16.04
C SER A 196 7.25 8.09 -16.73
N GLN A 197 7.22 7.86 -18.05
CA GLN A 197 5.95 7.69 -18.77
C GLN A 197 5.15 6.51 -18.20
N ARG A 198 3.84 6.49 -18.50
CA ARG A 198 3.01 5.32 -18.23
C ARG A 198 3.34 4.21 -19.22
N LEU A 199 3.48 3.00 -18.71
CA LEU A 199 3.70 1.78 -19.46
C LEU A 199 2.37 1.03 -19.57
N PRO A 200 2.00 0.52 -20.77
CA PRO A 200 0.66 0.00 -21.04
C PRO A 200 0.44 -1.45 -20.53
N TYR A 201 0.99 -1.79 -19.38
CA TYR A 201 0.90 -3.12 -18.77
C TYR A 201 1.06 -3.05 -17.24
N SER A 202 0.59 -4.09 -16.54
CA SER A 202 0.75 -4.23 -15.10
C SER A 202 2.16 -4.69 -14.74
N MET A 203 2.72 -4.11 -13.68
CA MET A 203 3.97 -4.53 -13.07
C MET A 203 3.68 -5.55 -11.97
N VAL A 204 4.40 -6.67 -12.01
CA VAL A 204 4.42 -7.71 -10.96
C VAL A 204 5.57 -7.43 -9.99
N ASP A 205 6.76 -7.12 -10.51
CA ASP A 205 7.99 -6.89 -9.74
C ASP A 205 8.92 -5.95 -10.54
N MET A 206 9.95 -5.41 -9.88
CA MET A 206 10.95 -4.52 -10.44
C MET A 206 12.32 -4.77 -9.81
N ALA A 207 13.39 -4.65 -10.58
CA ALA A 207 14.75 -4.63 -10.05
C ALA A 207 15.58 -3.56 -10.77
N VAL A 208 16.46 -2.89 -10.04
CA VAL A 208 17.39 -1.91 -10.60
C VAL A 208 18.82 -2.33 -10.28
N ALA A 209 19.62 -2.56 -11.31
CA ALA A 209 21.03 -2.90 -11.21
C ALA A 209 21.69 -2.74 -12.58
N ASP A 210 23.02 -2.78 -12.62
CA ASP A 210 23.77 -2.98 -13.86
C ASP A 210 23.58 -4.42 -14.36
N PHE A 211 22.75 -4.60 -15.40
CA PHE A 211 22.48 -5.93 -15.96
C PHE A 211 23.37 -6.25 -17.16
N ASN A 212 24.04 -5.24 -17.73
CA ASN A 212 24.79 -5.35 -18.97
C ASN A 212 26.33 -5.32 -18.76
N GLY A 213 26.79 -4.88 -17.59
CA GLY A 213 28.19 -4.81 -17.16
C GLY A 213 28.91 -3.50 -17.53
N ASP A 214 28.20 -2.44 -17.93
CA ASP A 214 28.80 -1.16 -18.36
C ASP A 214 29.00 -0.14 -17.22
N GLY A 215 28.64 -0.52 -15.99
CA GLY A 215 28.71 0.32 -14.79
C GLY A 215 27.52 1.25 -14.60
N LYS A 216 26.49 1.18 -15.45
CA LYS A 216 25.25 1.93 -15.29
C LYS A 216 24.10 1.00 -14.94
N ASN A 217 23.19 1.49 -14.11
CA ASN A 217 21.99 0.77 -13.74
C ASN A 217 20.94 0.83 -14.85
N GLU A 218 20.33 -0.32 -15.11
CA GLU A 218 19.10 -0.51 -15.86
C GLU A 218 17.93 -0.85 -14.94
N ILE A 219 16.73 -0.77 -15.48
CA ILE A 219 15.49 -1.13 -14.79
C ILE A 219 14.86 -2.34 -15.45
N ALA A 220 14.79 -3.44 -14.71
CA ALA A 220 14.05 -4.62 -15.08
C ALA A 220 12.61 -4.50 -14.55
N VAL A 221 11.63 -4.67 -15.44
CA VAL A 221 10.21 -4.71 -15.10
C VAL A 221 9.65 -6.07 -15.47
N LEU A 222 9.08 -6.75 -14.48
CA LEU A 222 8.41 -8.02 -14.65
C LEU A 222 6.90 -7.76 -14.78
N SER A 223 6.27 -8.32 -15.81
CA SER A 223 4.81 -8.43 -15.93
C SER A 223 4.40 -9.90 -15.89
N ASP A 224 3.11 -10.21 -16.03
CA ASP A 224 2.58 -11.58 -15.82
C ASP A 224 3.32 -12.67 -16.63
N HIS A 225 3.79 -12.36 -17.84
CA HIS A 225 4.50 -13.30 -18.72
C HIS A 225 5.74 -12.75 -19.43
N ASN A 226 6.15 -11.52 -19.13
CA ASN A 226 7.25 -10.86 -19.84
C ASN A 226 8.23 -10.21 -18.87
N LEU A 227 9.49 -10.22 -19.28
CA LEU A 227 10.57 -9.47 -18.66
C LEU A 227 11.05 -8.41 -19.65
N ARG A 228 11.11 -7.16 -19.20
CA ARG A 228 11.56 -6.01 -20.00
C ARG A 228 12.66 -5.25 -19.27
N ILE A 229 13.70 -4.88 -19.99
CA ILE A 229 14.82 -4.08 -19.47
C ILE A 229 14.76 -2.69 -20.10
N TYR A 230 14.84 -1.66 -19.27
CA TYR A 230 14.79 -0.26 -19.65
C TYR A 230 16.04 0.48 -19.19
N SER A 231 16.41 1.53 -19.92
CA SER A 231 17.30 2.58 -19.42
C SER A 231 16.49 3.82 -19.09
N TRP A 232 16.83 4.49 -17.99
CA TRP A 232 16.31 5.82 -17.67
C TRP A 232 17.02 6.87 -18.52
N GLN A 233 16.27 7.66 -19.29
CA GLN A 233 16.82 8.71 -20.15
C GLN A 233 16.80 10.07 -19.43
N ALA A 234 17.66 10.99 -19.86
CA ALA A 234 17.76 12.33 -19.29
C ALA A 234 16.44 13.15 -19.38
N ASP A 235 15.55 12.82 -20.34
CA ASP A 235 14.23 13.44 -20.47
C ASP A 235 13.17 12.83 -19.51
N GLY A 236 13.59 11.95 -18.60
CA GLY A 236 12.75 11.25 -17.64
C GLY A 236 12.01 10.04 -18.21
N LYS A 237 12.18 9.71 -19.49
CA LYS A 237 11.51 8.55 -20.10
C LYS A 237 12.33 7.27 -19.96
N LEU A 238 11.62 6.14 -19.90
CA LEU A 238 12.20 4.81 -20.00
C LEU A 238 12.34 4.40 -21.47
N LYS A 239 13.55 4.07 -21.90
CA LYS A 239 13.82 3.51 -23.23
C LYS A 239 13.98 1.99 -23.11
N LEU A 240 13.15 1.23 -23.83
CA LEU A 240 13.23 -0.23 -23.87
C LEU A 240 14.56 -0.65 -24.52
N LEU A 241 15.33 -1.48 -23.81
CA LEU A 241 16.59 -2.05 -24.29
C LEU A 241 16.42 -3.49 -24.75
N GLY A 242 15.58 -4.27 -24.06
CA GLY A 242 15.31 -5.66 -24.41
C GLY A 242 14.06 -6.20 -23.75
N GLU A 243 13.47 -7.22 -24.37
CA GLU A 243 12.27 -7.89 -23.90
C GLU A 243 12.35 -9.39 -24.20
N THR A 244 11.77 -10.21 -23.33
CA THR A 244 11.51 -11.62 -23.58
C THR A 244 10.20 -12.07 -22.94
N SER A 245 9.60 -13.13 -23.47
CA SER A 245 8.50 -13.84 -22.82
C SER A 245 9.08 -15.00 -22.03
N ILE A 246 8.74 -15.10 -20.74
CA ILE A 246 9.36 -16.08 -19.82
C ILE A 246 8.74 -17.45 -20.04
N SER A 247 7.42 -17.50 -19.99
CA SER A 247 6.62 -18.69 -20.23
C SER A 247 5.20 -18.29 -20.59
N ARG A 248 4.58 -19.02 -21.51
CA ARG A 248 3.16 -18.86 -21.83
C ARG A 248 2.25 -19.64 -20.87
N SER A 249 2.78 -20.64 -20.17
CA SER A 249 2.03 -21.52 -19.27
C SER A 249 2.18 -21.17 -17.80
N ASN A 250 3.18 -20.35 -17.46
CA ASN A 250 3.46 -19.98 -16.09
C ASN A 250 3.21 -18.49 -15.88
N VAL A 251 2.76 -18.14 -14.70
CA VAL A 251 2.56 -16.76 -14.26
C VAL A 251 3.77 -16.32 -13.45
N CYS A 252 4.25 -15.12 -13.70
CA CYS A 252 5.37 -14.52 -12.97
C CYS A 252 4.96 -14.17 -11.54
N PHE A 253 5.85 -14.43 -10.59
CA PHE A 253 5.58 -14.25 -9.16
C PHE A 253 6.49 -13.24 -8.47
N SER A 254 7.80 -13.32 -8.71
CA SER A 254 8.79 -12.38 -8.18
C SER A 254 10.08 -12.39 -8.99
N MET A 255 10.91 -11.37 -8.82
CA MET A 255 12.20 -11.21 -9.47
C MET A 255 13.23 -10.56 -8.54
N ARG A 256 14.47 -11.05 -8.56
CA ARG A 256 15.60 -10.45 -7.83
C ARG A 256 16.86 -10.42 -8.70
N ALA A 257 17.70 -9.43 -8.46
CA ALA A 257 19.00 -9.29 -9.12
C ALA A 257 20.13 -9.86 -8.26
N ILE A 258 21.08 -10.56 -8.87
CA ILE A 258 22.30 -11.07 -8.24
C ILE A 258 23.37 -11.34 -9.30
N ASP A 259 24.61 -10.93 -9.05
CA ASP A 259 25.77 -11.31 -9.86
C ASP A 259 26.21 -12.74 -9.45
N LEU A 260 25.90 -13.74 -10.30
CA LEU A 260 26.14 -15.16 -10.01
C LEU A 260 27.49 -15.65 -10.53
N ASP A 261 27.96 -15.09 -11.65
CA ASP A 261 29.22 -15.50 -12.28
C ASP A 261 30.41 -14.55 -11.98
N ARG A 262 30.17 -13.51 -11.18
CA ARG A 262 31.14 -12.50 -10.70
C ARG A 262 31.74 -11.67 -11.81
N ASP A 263 30.98 -11.44 -12.88
CA ASP A 263 31.41 -10.61 -14.01
C ASP A 263 31.01 -9.13 -13.86
N ARG A 264 30.39 -8.76 -12.73
CA ARG A 264 29.86 -7.42 -12.41
C ARG A 264 28.59 -7.03 -13.17
N ALA A 265 28.01 -7.92 -13.97
CA ALA A 265 26.66 -7.79 -14.48
C ALA A 265 25.72 -8.64 -13.64
N ALA A 266 24.62 -8.06 -13.18
CA ALA A 266 23.65 -8.81 -12.39
C ALA A 266 22.78 -9.71 -13.28
N GLU A 267 22.63 -10.98 -12.90
CA GLU A 267 21.56 -11.84 -13.40
C GLU A 267 20.23 -11.57 -12.71
N LEU A 268 19.14 -11.83 -13.43
CA LEU A 268 17.77 -11.73 -12.96
C LEU A 268 17.21 -13.12 -12.65
N VAL A 269 16.98 -13.40 -11.38
CA VAL A 269 16.31 -14.60 -10.88
C VAL A 269 14.81 -14.35 -10.87
N VAL A 270 14.07 -15.03 -11.74
CA VAL A 270 12.62 -14.88 -11.91
C VAL A 270 11.92 -16.16 -11.44
N SER A 271 11.09 -16.04 -10.41
CA SER A 271 10.22 -17.13 -9.95
C SER A 271 8.87 -17.08 -10.67
N THR A 272 8.43 -18.22 -11.19
CA THR A 272 7.11 -18.40 -11.81
C THR A 272 6.40 -19.64 -11.24
N PHE A 273 5.10 -19.77 -11.48
CA PHE A 273 4.34 -20.97 -11.14
C PHE A 273 3.32 -21.32 -12.23
N GLU A 274 2.98 -22.60 -12.35
CA GLU A 274 1.84 -23.07 -13.16
C GLU A 274 0.52 -22.64 -12.49
N GLU A 275 -0.38 -22.00 -13.23
CA GLU A 275 -1.62 -21.42 -12.69
C GLU A 275 -2.55 -22.45 -12.03
N ASP A 276 -2.63 -23.66 -12.59
CA ASP A 276 -3.53 -24.71 -12.10
C ASP A 276 -3.01 -25.47 -10.87
N SER A 277 -1.69 -25.66 -10.77
CA SER A 277 -1.05 -26.56 -9.80
C SER A 277 -0.21 -25.83 -8.76
N ASN A 278 0.09 -24.54 -8.99
CA ASN A 278 1.10 -23.76 -8.29
C ASN A 278 2.52 -24.36 -8.32
N ARG A 279 2.79 -25.28 -9.24
CA ARG A 279 4.12 -25.89 -9.35
C ARG A 279 5.13 -24.84 -9.85
N PRO A 280 6.23 -24.62 -9.12
CA PRO A 280 7.18 -23.57 -9.45
C PRO A 280 8.13 -23.96 -10.56
N TYR A 281 8.46 -22.98 -11.39
CA TYR A 281 9.64 -23.02 -12.23
C TYR A 281 10.32 -21.65 -12.19
N SER A 282 11.55 -21.64 -11.71
CA SER A 282 12.39 -20.44 -11.72
C SER A 282 13.28 -20.42 -12.95
N TYR A 283 13.56 -19.21 -13.44
CA TYR A 283 14.42 -18.93 -14.58
C TYR A 283 15.46 -17.90 -14.14
N ILE A 284 16.66 -17.98 -14.69
CA ILE A 284 17.70 -16.98 -14.48
C ILE A 284 18.03 -16.39 -15.84
N TYR A 285 17.97 -15.07 -15.96
CA TYR A 285 18.28 -14.34 -17.18
C TYR A 285 19.54 -13.49 -17.00
N THR A 286 20.39 -13.48 -18.01
CA THR A 286 21.51 -12.52 -18.15
C THR A 286 21.18 -11.55 -19.28
N PHE A 287 21.69 -10.32 -19.22
CA PHE A 287 21.42 -9.28 -20.20
C PHE A 287 22.69 -8.83 -20.93
N LYS A 288 23.26 -9.74 -21.74
CA LYS A 288 24.52 -9.49 -22.46
C LYS A 288 24.27 -9.03 -23.90
N GLY A 289 24.90 -7.91 -24.28
CA GLY A 289 24.78 -7.33 -25.63
C GLY A 289 23.36 -6.85 -25.97
N ASN A 290 22.68 -6.24 -25.00
CA ASN A 290 21.28 -5.80 -25.09
C ASN A 290 20.27 -6.92 -25.43
N LYS A 291 20.57 -8.16 -25.04
CA LYS A 291 19.69 -9.32 -25.27
C LYS A 291 19.52 -10.13 -23.99
N LEU A 292 18.27 -10.37 -23.62
CA LEU A 292 17.94 -11.31 -22.55
C LEU A 292 18.22 -12.74 -23.03
N ARG A 293 19.07 -13.45 -22.29
CA ARG A 293 19.36 -14.88 -22.51
C ARG A 293 19.15 -15.65 -21.22
N GLN A 294 18.68 -16.89 -21.34
CA GLN A 294 18.54 -17.76 -20.18
C GLN A 294 19.92 -18.26 -19.73
N PHE A 295 20.29 -17.88 -18.51
CA PHE A 295 21.43 -18.43 -17.76
C PHE A 295 21.07 -19.78 -17.13
N ALA A 296 19.83 -19.94 -16.69
CA ALA A 296 19.24 -21.20 -16.27
C ALA A 296 17.74 -21.23 -16.59
N GLU A 297 17.21 -22.40 -16.95
CA GLU A 297 15.81 -22.56 -17.34
C GLU A 297 15.10 -23.61 -16.49
N ARG A 298 13.80 -23.39 -16.27
CA ARG A 298 12.85 -24.34 -15.67
C ARG A 298 13.36 -25.05 -14.40
N VAL A 299 14.00 -24.30 -13.50
CA VAL A 299 14.48 -24.84 -12.23
C VAL A 299 13.27 -25.13 -11.33
N PRO A 300 13.03 -26.37 -10.87
CA PRO A 300 11.76 -26.78 -10.25
C PRO A 300 11.66 -26.38 -8.75
N TYR A 301 12.08 -25.17 -8.43
CA TYR A 301 12.08 -24.60 -7.08
C TYR A 301 11.59 -23.16 -7.13
N PHE A 302 10.95 -22.69 -6.06
CA PHE A 302 10.81 -21.26 -5.82
C PHE A 302 12.20 -20.70 -5.48
N MET A 303 12.65 -19.67 -6.19
CA MET A 303 13.98 -19.10 -6.00
C MET A 303 13.94 -17.58 -5.82
N SER A 304 14.78 -17.08 -4.92
CA SER A 304 14.94 -15.66 -4.63
C SER A 304 16.38 -15.39 -4.19
N VAL A 305 16.66 -14.14 -3.87
CA VAL A 305 17.96 -13.70 -3.35
C VAL A 305 17.74 -13.12 -1.96
N VAL A 306 18.54 -13.59 -1.00
CA VAL A 306 18.52 -13.10 0.38
C VAL A 306 19.94 -12.76 0.82
N ARG A 307 20.10 -11.67 1.56
CA ARG A 307 21.38 -11.29 2.18
C ARG A 307 21.53 -12.01 3.51
N LEU A 308 22.47 -12.95 3.60
CA LEU A 308 22.64 -13.80 4.78
C LEU A 308 23.77 -13.28 5.68
N PRO A 309 23.59 -13.25 7.02
CA PRO A 309 24.67 -12.94 7.95
C PRO A 309 25.76 -14.04 7.91
N PRO A 310 26.99 -13.73 8.36
CA PRO A 310 27.42 -12.45 8.94
C PRO A 310 27.85 -11.40 7.91
N THR A 311 28.12 -11.79 6.66
CA THR A 311 28.66 -10.88 5.64
C THR A 311 27.59 -10.13 4.85
N TYR A 312 26.32 -10.53 4.99
CA TYR A 312 25.19 -9.97 4.23
C TYR A 312 25.35 -10.05 2.72
N THR A 313 26.12 -11.05 2.27
CA THR A 313 26.33 -11.32 0.86
C THR A 313 25.02 -11.79 0.23
N PRO A 314 24.59 -11.20 -0.89
CA PRO A 314 23.47 -11.72 -1.67
C PRO A 314 23.69 -13.20 -1.98
N THR A 315 22.75 -14.04 -1.58
CA THR A 315 22.83 -15.49 -1.74
C THR A 315 21.59 -15.97 -2.45
N LEU A 316 21.78 -16.79 -3.49
CA LEU A 316 20.68 -17.47 -4.17
C LEU A 316 20.11 -18.54 -3.25
N VAL A 317 18.82 -18.42 -2.94
CA VAL A 317 18.13 -19.34 -2.05
C VAL A 317 16.89 -19.90 -2.75
N GLY A 318 16.43 -21.06 -2.31
CA GLY A 318 15.24 -21.66 -2.84
C GLY A 318 14.53 -22.61 -1.90
N GLN A 319 13.33 -22.99 -2.32
CA GLN A 319 12.41 -23.81 -1.55
C GLN A 319 11.66 -24.76 -2.49
N GLY A 320 11.46 -25.99 -2.03
CA GLY A 320 10.67 -26.99 -2.72
C GLY A 320 9.18 -26.64 -2.75
N TRP A 321 8.46 -27.30 -3.65
CA TRP A 321 7.01 -27.23 -3.72
C TRP A 321 6.35 -28.39 -2.99
N ASP A 322 5.22 -28.10 -2.37
CA ASP A 322 4.36 -29.09 -1.72
C ASP A 322 2.92 -28.87 -2.20
N SER A 323 2.26 -29.91 -2.70
CA SER A 323 0.92 -29.79 -3.27
C SER A 323 -0.16 -29.44 -2.24
N ILE A 324 0.11 -29.69 -0.95
CA ILE A 324 -0.83 -29.44 0.15
C ILE A 324 -0.46 -28.15 0.90
N LYS A 325 0.82 -27.86 1.09
CA LYS A 325 1.30 -26.69 1.87
C LYS A 325 1.75 -25.51 1.02
N LEU A 326 1.72 -25.64 -0.31
CA LEU A 326 2.32 -24.74 -1.31
C LEU A 326 3.86 -24.74 -1.29
N PHE A 327 4.45 -24.58 -0.10
CA PHE A 327 5.88 -24.58 0.11
C PHE A 327 6.31 -25.80 0.92
N ALA A 328 7.29 -26.56 0.39
CA ALA A 328 7.94 -27.61 1.16
C ALA A 328 8.72 -27.00 2.34
N PRO A 329 8.83 -27.70 3.48
CA PRO A 329 9.54 -27.16 4.65
C PRO A 329 11.01 -26.81 4.36
N GLY A 330 11.42 -25.63 4.83
CA GLY A 330 12.82 -25.19 4.83
C GLY A 330 13.23 -24.37 3.61
N VAL A 331 14.03 -23.34 3.86
CA VAL A 331 14.71 -22.53 2.84
C VAL A 331 16.16 -23.00 2.75
N HIS A 332 16.66 -23.19 1.54
CA HIS A 332 17.99 -23.74 1.29
C HIS A 332 18.80 -22.81 0.41
N ILE A 333 20.12 -22.80 0.59
CA ILE A 333 21.05 -22.19 -0.37
C ILE A 333 21.00 -23.02 -1.65
N MET A 334 20.92 -22.36 -2.80
CA MET A 334 20.94 -23.03 -4.10
C MET A 334 22.39 -23.32 -4.51
N VAL A 335 22.65 -24.56 -4.93
CA VAL A 335 23.96 -24.98 -5.43
C VAL A 335 23.87 -25.40 -6.89
N LYS A 336 24.84 -24.97 -7.70
CA LYS A 336 24.95 -25.38 -9.10
C LYS A 336 25.77 -26.67 -9.17
N SER A 337 25.13 -27.77 -9.58
CA SER A 337 25.75 -29.09 -9.75
C SER A 337 25.33 -29.69 -11.09
N GLY A 338 26.29 -30.17 -11.88
CA GLY A 338 26.03 -30.73 -13.21
C GLY A 338 25.29 -29.76 -14.16
N GLY A 339 25.57 -28.46 -14.05
CA GLY A 339 24.90 -27.40 -14.83
C GLY A 339 23.49 -27.03 -14.37
N LYS A 340 22.95 -27.68 -13.33
CA LYS A 340 21.61 -27.45 -12.81
C LYS A 340 21.66 -26.89 -11.39
N TYR A 341 20.65 -26.12 -11.01
CA TYR A 341 20.48 -25.65 -9.64
C TYR A 341 19.69 -26.65 -8.80
N THR A 342 20.19 -26.95 -7.61
CA THR A 342 19.60 -27.89 -6.64
C THR A 342 19.62 -27.30 -5.23
N LEU A 343 18.77 -27.83 -4.33
CA LEU A 343 18.74 -27.42 -2.92
C LEU A 343 20.00 -27.95 -2.20
N GLY A 344 20.80 -27.05 -1.65
CA GLY A 344 21.96 -27.36 -0.83
C GLY A 344 21.66 -27.22 0.66
N THR A 345 22.54 -26.54 1.39
CA THR A 345 22.44 -26.34 2.84
C THR A 345 21.16 -25.61 3.24
N ARG A 346 20.46 -26.14 4.25
CA ARG A 346 19.29 -25.49 4.84
C ARG A 346 19.71 -24.31 5.70
N ILE A 347 18.99 -23.20 5.58
CA ILE A 347 19.17 -21.98 6.38
C ILE A 347 18.33 -22.09 7.66
N ASP A 348 18.86 -21.61 8.78
CA ASP A 348 18.14 -21.51 10.05
C ASP A 348 17.14 -20.35 10.00
N VAL A 349 15.87 -20.67 9.71
CA VAL A 349 14.75 -19.72 9.63
C VAL A 349 13.51 -20.31 10.29
N PRO A 350 12.61 -19.48 10.85
CA PRO A 350 11.43 -19.95 11.55
C PRO A 350 10.42 -20.63 10.60
N SER A 351 9.49 -21.38 11.18
CA SER A 351 8.41 -21.99 10.41
C SER A 351 7.57 -20.93 9.70
N GLY A 352 7.20 -21.19 8.45
CA GLY A 352 6.49 -20.25 7.58
C GLY A 352 7.41 -19.27 6.82
N ALA A 353 8.72 -19.33 7.03
CA ALA A 353 9.68 -18.63 6.20
C ALA A 353 9.74 -19.24 4.79
N THR A 354 9.88 -18.36 3.81
CA THR A 354 10.05 -18.62 2.38
C THR A 354 11.21 -17.77 1.86
N PRO A 355 11.74 -18.05 0.66
CA PRO A 355 12.71 -17.18 -0.01
C PRO A 355 12.26 -15.72 -0.20
N PHE A 356 10.96 -15.42 -0.08
CA PHE A 356 10.37 -14.14 -0.48
C PHE A 356 10.02 -13.24 0.70
N ASN A 357 9.81 -13.80 1.90
CA ASN A 357 9.22 -13.07 3.02
C ASN A 357 10.18 -12.82 4.19
N ILE A 358 11.49 -12.98 3.99
CA ILE A 358 12.50 -12.81 5.05
C ILE A 358 13.57 -11.79 4.67
N VAL A 359 14.09 -11.09 5.66
CA VAL A 359 15.29 -10.26 5.56
C VAL A 359 15.99 -10.21 6.91
N TRP A 360 17.32 -10.19 6.91
CA TRP A 360 18.07 -9.86 8.12
C TRP A 360 18.29 -8.35 8.19
N LEU A 361 17.93 -7.76 9.33
CA LEU A 361 18.23 -6.39 9.70
C LEU A 361 19.50 -6.40 10.58
N PRO A 362 20.64 -5.89 10.08
CA PRO A 362 21.89 -5.90 10.84
C PRO A 362 21.81 -5.08 12.13
N GLY A 363 22.48 -5.55 13.18
CA GLY A 363 22.55 -4.86 14.48
C GLY A 363 23.29 -3.52 14.47
N GLY A 364 23.88 -3.14 13.33
CA GLY A 364 24.60 -1.88 13.12
C GLY A 364 25.86 -1.72 13.99
N ARG A 365 26.42 -0.51 14.04
CA ARG A 365 27.63 -0.20 14.83
C ARG A 365 27.44 -0.37 16.34
N GLN A 366 26.20 -0.30 16.82
CA GLN A 366 25.85 -0.51 18.23
C GLN A 366 25.76 -1.99 18.62
N ASN A 367 26.00 -2.91 17.66
CA ASN A 367 26.05 -4.35 17.85
C ASN A 367 24.82 -4.91 18.61
N LYS A 368 23.61 -4.46 18.22
CA LYS A 368 22.34 -4.88 18.84
C LYS A 368 21.96 -6.34 18.55
N GLY A 369 22.85 -7.11 17.91
CA GLY A 369 22.58 -8.43 17.35
C GLY A 369 21.71 -8.35 16.10
N ASP A 370 21.96 -9.27 15.17
CA ASP A 370 21.21 -9.36 13.92
C ASP A 370 19.78 -9.81 14.17
N GLN A 371 18.83 -9.15 13.54
CA GLN A 371 17.40 -9.44 13.67
C GLN A 371 16.88 -10.05 12.38
N LEU A 372 16.25 -11.22 12.44
CA LEU A 372 15.55 -11.79 11.31
C LEU A 372 14.12 -11.25 11.29
N VAL A 373 13.76 -10.50 10.25
CA VAL A 373 12.39 -10.02 10.03
C VAL A 373 11.69 -10.91 9.02
N MET A 374 10.48 -11.36 9.35
CA MET A 374 9.63 -12.16 8.48
C MET A 374 8.25 -11.51 8.29
N LEU A 375 7.82 -11.36 7.03
CA LEU A 375 6.46 -10.97 6.69
C LEU A 375 5.54 -12.21 6.70
N THR A 376 4.46 -12.15 7.47
CA THR A 376 3.47 -13.24 7.56
C THR A 376 2.47 -13.22 6.42
N ASP A 377 1.70 -14.30 6.27
CA ASP A 377 0.54 -14.40 5.38
C ASP A 377 -0.56 -13.36 5.66
N THR A 378 -0.65 -12.92 6.91
CA THR A 378 -1.50 -11.83 7.41
C THR A 378 -0.88 -10.45 7.24
N GLU A 379 0.25 -10.37 6.53
CA GLU A 379 0.98 -9.14 6.20
C GLU A 379 1.55 -8.39 7.40
N ARG A 380 1.74 -9.06 8.53
CA ARG A 380 2.41 -8.49 9.72
C ARG A 380 3.89 -8.83 9.69
N LEU A 381 4.72 -8.00 10.31
CA LEU A 381 6.14 -8.29 10.49
C LEU A 381 6.35 -8.98 11.84
N LYS A 382 7.07 -10.10 11.82
CA LYS A 382 7.62 -10.76 13.00
C LYS A 382 9.11 -10.55 13.05
N VAL A 383 9.66 -10.28 14.24
CA VAL A 383 11.10 -10.14 14.46
C VAL A 383 11.58 -11.29 15.32
N PHE A 384 12.64 -11.94 14.88
CA PHE A 384 13.27 -13.06 15.55
C PHE A 384 14.74 -12.77 15.82
N GLN A 385 15.26 -13.31 16.91
CA GLN A 385 16.66 -13.12 17.31
C GLN A 385 17.29 -14.44 17.75
N GLY A 386 18.60 -14.54 17.53
CA GLY A 386 19.44 -15.64 17.97
C GLY A 386 19.25 -16.94 17.18
N HIS A 387 20.11 -17.91 17.48
CA HIS A 387 20.01 -19.25 16.90
C HIS A 387 18.70 -19.94 17.34
N GLY A 388 18.01 -20.60 16.41
CA GLY A 388 16.70 -21.19 16.67
C GLY A 388 15.52 -20.21 16.56
N ASN A 389 15.77 -18.94 16.20
CA ASN A 389 14.76 -17.95 15.83
C ASN A 389 13.72 -17.69 16.94
N SER A 390 14.15 -17.13 18.07
CA SER A 390 13.22 -16.73 19.15
C SER A 390 12.40 -15.52 18.72
N LEU A 391 11.07 -15.63 18.76
CA LEU A 391 10.17 -14.52 18.42
C LEU A 391 10.22 -13.46 19.52
N ILE A 392 10.59 -12.23 19.18
CA ILE A 392 10.72 -11.12 20.14
C ILE A 392 9.74 -9.97 19.87
N HIS A 393 9.22 -9.84 18.64
CA HIS A 393 8.27 -8.78 18.31
C HIS A 393 7.31 -9.19 17.18
N THR A 394 6.09 -8.65 17.20
CA THR A 394 5.12 -8.77 16.10
C THR A 394 4.39 -7.44 15.94
N THR A 395 4.34 -6.91 14.71
CA THR A 395 3.68 -5.63 14.45
C THR A 395 2.17 -5.74 14.53
N MET A 396 1.54 -4.68 15.04
CA MET A 396 0.08 -4.52 14.98
C MET A 396 -0.41 -4.11 13.58
N GLU A 397 0.50 -3.53 12.80
CA GLU A 397 0.25 -3.06 11.46
C GLU A 397 0.46 -4.13 10.38
N ARG A 398 -0.29 -3.98 9.28
CA ARG A 398 -0.13 -4.74 8.03
C ARG A 398 0.71 -3.97 7.00
N PHE A 399 1.51 -4.68 6.23
CA PHE A 399 2.51 -4.20 5.26
C PHE A 399 2.40 -4.97 3.92
N SER A 400 3.31 -4.75 2.97
CA SER A 400 3.29 -5.35 1.61
C SER A 400 2.08 -4.90 0.78
N GLY A 401 0.92 -5.55 0.86
CA GLY A 401 -0.24 -5.18 0.05
C GLY A 401 -0.08 -5.52 -1.44
N SER A 402 0.61 -6.61 -1.77
CA SER A 402 0.73 -7.05 -3.17
C SER A 402 -0.60 -7.51 -3.76
N ALA A 403 -0.83 -7.26 -5.04
CA ALA A 403 -1.98 -7.81 -5.76
C ALA A 403 -1.67 -9.16 -6.43
N THR A 404 -0.39 -9.51 -6.58
CA THR A 404 0.08 -10.76 -7.16
C THR A 404 -0.03 -11.87 -6.13
N GLY A 405 -0.56 -13.04 -6.51
CA GLY A 405 -0.64 -14.17 -5.59
C GLY A 405 -1.10 -15.47 -6.24
N MET A 406 -0.84 -16.56 -5.54
CA MET A 406 -1.19 -17.93 -5.90
C MET A 406 -2.48 -18.34 -5.19
N ASP A 407 -3.44 -18.88 -5.94
CA ASP A 407 -4.65 -19.44 -5.36
C ASP A 407 -4.35 -20.85 -4.85
N HIS A 408 -4.52 -21.06 -3.56
CA HIS A 408 -4.14 -22.28 -2.85
C HIS A 408 -5.32 -22.84 -2.06
N TYR A 409 -5.74 -24.05 -2.42
CA TYR A 409 -6.82 -24.77 -1.75
C TYR A 409 -6.25 -25.58 -0.58
N LYS A 410 -6.71 -25.29 0.64
CA LYS A 410 -6.38 -26.09 1.82
C LYS A 410 -7.17 -27.40 1.78
N GLY A 411 -6.66 -28.43 1.11
CA GLY A 411 -7.20 -29.78 1.20
C GLY A 411 -6.82 -30.44 2.53
N MET A 412 -7.70 -31.28 3.09
CA MET A 412 -7.29 -32.20 4.16
C MET A 412 -6.47 -33.34 3.55
N PRO A 413 -5.34 -33.75 4.16
CA PRO A 413 -4.56 -34.89 3.66
C PRO A 413 -5.45 -36.13 3.47
N GLY A 414 -5.50 -36.68 2.25
CA GLY A 414 -6.29 -37.88 1.92
C GLY A 414 -7.74 -37.63 1.48
N LEU A 415 -8.25 -36.40 1.57
CA LEU A 415 -9.54 -36.00 1.01
C LEU A 415 -9.29 -34.98 -0.10
N GLY A 416 -9.73 -35.28 -1.32
CA GLY A 416 -9.55 -34.40 -2.47
C GLY A 416 -10.08 -32.98 -2.24
N VAL A 417 -9.62 -32.04 -3.04
CA VAL A 417 -10.11 -30.65 -3.01
C VAL A 417 -11.37 -30.55 -3.84
N ASP A 418 -12.51 -30.23 -3.22
CA ASP A 418 -13.71 -29.84 -3.95
C ASP A 418 -13.66 -28.35 -4.31
N LYS A 419 -13.22 -28.06 -5.53
CA LYS A 419 -13.10 -26.69 -6.08
C LYS A 419 -14.46 -25.98 -6.24
N ASN A 420 -15.58 -26.68 -6.14
CA ASN A 420 -16.92 -26.08 -6.28
C ASN A 420 -17.44 -25.49 -4.96
N TYR A 421 -16.97 -25.99 -3.82
CA TYR A 421 -17.47 -25.60 -2.49
C TYR A 421 -16.44 -24.88 -1.61
N GLN A 422 -15.14 -25.03 -1.88
CA GLN A 422 -14.09 -24.35 -1.12
C GLN A 422 -13.55 -23.12 -1.88
N LEU A 423 -13.64 -21.94 -1.26
CA LEU A 423 -12.93 -20.76 -1.74
C LEU A 423 -11.42 -20.94 -1.47
N PRO A 424 -10.55 -20.79 -2.48
CA PRO A 424 -9.11 -20.93 -2.27
C PRO A 424 -8.61 -19.84 -1.31
N SER A 425 -7.71 -20.24 -0.40
CA SER A 425 -6.85 -19.28 0.31
C SER A 425 -5.86 -18.69 -0.70
N LYS A 426 -5.45 -17.43 -0.55
CA LYS A 426 -4.52 -16.79 -1.49
C LYS A 426 -3.20 -16.49 -0.79
N TYR A 427 -2.09 -17.00 -1.34
CA TYR A 427 -0.75 -16.62 -0.93
C TYR A 427 -0.27 -15.48 -1.81
N TYR A 428 -0.14 -14.28 -1.24
CA TYR A 428 0.29 -13.11 -1.99
C TYR A 428 1.81 -13.02 -2.02
N ALA A 429 2.36 -12.57 -3.16
CA ALA A 429 3.78 -12.28 -3.30
C ALA A 429 4.18 -11.21 -2.27
N PRO A 430 5.09 -11.52 -1.32
CA PRO A 430 5.63 -10.50 -0.45
C PRO A 430 6.34 -9.42 -1.29
N MET A 431 5.97 -8.15 -1.11
CA MET A 431 6.80 -7.06 -1.60
C MET A 431 8.15 -7.11 -0.89
N ARG A 432 9.21 -6.68 -1.59
CA ARG A 432 10.57 -6.74 -1.05
C ARG A 432 10.71 -5.99 0.27
N LEU A 433 11.31 -6.69 1.22
CA LEU A 433 11.81 -6.14 2.48
C LEU A 433 13.27 -5.74 2.24
N ILE A 434 13.60 -4.46 2.43
CA ILE A 434 14.96 -3.95 2.17
C ILE A 434 15.57 -3.50 3.49
N ALA A 435 16.62 -4.18 3.95
CA ALA A 435 17.47 -3.70 5.03
C ALA A 435 18.60 -2.85 4.44
N ALA A 436 18.70 -1.58 4.82
CA ALA A 436 19.71 -0.66 4.30
C ALA A 436 20.18 0.35 5.36
N ASP A 437 21.47 0.69 5.31
CA ASP A 437 22.06 1.81 6.05
C ASP A 437 22.09 3.04 5.13
N ILE A 438 21.02 3.82 5.18
CA ILE A 438 20.85 4.99 4.32
C ILE A 438 21.72 6.12 4.88
N GLY A 439 22.67 6.59 4.07
CA GLY A 439 23.63 7.62 4.48
C GLY A 439 24.89 7.08 5.17
N ASN A 440 25.13 5.75 5.16
CA ASN A 440 26.33 5.12 5.73
C ASN A 440 26.59 5.49 7.20
N THR A 441 25.51 5.64 7.97
CA THR A 441 25.54 6.07 9.38
C THR A 441 25.92 4.92 10.32
N GLY A 442 25.80 3.68 9.85
CA GLY A 442 25.86 2.46 10.65
C GLY A 442 24.52 2.06 11.26
N GLU A 443 23.43 2.79 10.96
CA GLU A 443 22.09 2.52 11.46
C GLU A 443 21.20 1.97 10.34
N TYR A 444 20.92 0.68 10.40
CA TYR A 444 20.07 0.03 9.42
C TYR A 444 18.59 0.32 9.67
N VAL A 445 17.87 0.58 8.58
CA VAL A 445 16.42 0.63 8.52
C VAL A 445 15.88 -0.49 7.65
N LEU A 446 14.67 -0.94 7.96
CA LEU A 446 13.84 -1.79 7.15
C LEU A 446 12.88 -0.93 6.33
N LEU A 447 13.07 -0.87 5.02
CA LEU A 447 12.09 -0.29 4.12
C LEU A 447 11.01 -1.30 3.78
N VAL A 448 9.76 -0.87 3.92
CA VAL A 448 8.59 -1.70 3.69
C VAL A 448 7.42 -0.86 3.16
N ASN A 449 6.65 -1.42 2.22
CA ASN A 449 5.42 -0.76 1.77
C ASN A 449 4.31 -0.89 2.81
N LYS A 450 3.66 0.23 3.10
CA LYS A 450 2.43 0.33 3.88
C LYS A 450 1.26 0.64 2.93
N PRO A 451 0.43 -0.37 2.58
CA PRO A 451 -0.72 -0.13 1.75
C PRO A 451 -1.79 0.68 2.48
N ILE A 452 -2.42 1.64 1.78
CA ILE A 452 -3.54 2.45 2.32
C ILE A 452 -4.79 2.16 1.50
N SER A 453 -5.75 1.48 2.12
CA SER A 453 -7.07 1.23 1.54
C SER A 453 -8.12 0.97 2.62
N THR A 454 -9.12 1.84 2.71
CA THR A 454 -10.28 1.68 3.61
C THR A 454 -11.07 0.40 3.30
N ALA A 455 -11.12 -0.01 2.03
CA ALA A 455 -11.83 -1.23 1.62
C ALA A 455 -11.06 -2.51 1.99
N SER A 456 -9.73 -2.51 1.90
CA SER A 456 -8.90 -3.67 2.29
C SER A 456 -8.94 -3.98 3.79
N GLN A 457 -9.27 -2.99 4.64
CA GLN A 457 -9.45 -3.19 6.08
C GLN A 457 -10.71 -4.01 6.40
N ILE A 458 -11.70 -4.02 5.50
CA ILE A 458 -12.97 -4.73 5.65
C ILE A 458 -12.99 -6.02 4.83
N PHE A 459 -12.27 -6.06 3.70
CA PHE A 459 -12.23 -7.20 2.79
C PHE A 459 -10.78 -7.64 2.49
N ASP A 460 -10.30 -8.68 3.16
CA ASP A 460 -8.91 -9.17 3.02
C ASP A 460 -8.53 -9.62 1.58
N ARG A 461 -9.51 -9.92 0.72
CA ARG A 461 -9.28 -10.27 -0.71
C ARG A 461 -9.30 -9.07 -1.65
N TYR A 462 -9.72 -7.89 -1.18
CA TYR A 462 -9.73 -6.68 -1.99
C TYR A 462 -8.32 -6.06 -2.01
N ARG A 463 -7.52 -6.46 -3.00
CA ARG A 463 -6.14 -6.01 -3.19
C ARG A 463 -6.01 -4.82 -4.14
N TYR A 464 -6.87 -3.82 -3.96
CA TYR A 464 -6.70 -2.52 -4.62
C TYR A 464 -6.36 -1.46 -3.57
N PHE A 465 -5.17 -0.91 -3.73
CA PHE A 465 -4.59 0.07 -2.83
C PHE A 465 -4.44 1.38 -3.59
N PRO A 466 -5.40 2.32 -3.47
CA PRO A 466 -5.34 3.58 -4.21
C PRO A 466 -4.14 4.45 -3.77
N GLN A 467 -3.60 4.17 -2.57
CA GLN A 467 -2.45 4.87 -2.00
C GLN A 467 -1.51 3.87 -1.31
N GLY A 468 -0.24 4.23 -1.25
CA GLY A 468 0.77 3.56 -0.43
C GLY A 468 1.74 4.56 0.22
N GLU A 469 2.40 4.16 1.30
CA GLU A 469 3.49 4.89 1.93
C GLU A 469 4.68 3.93 2.06
N ILE A 470 5.90 4.35 1.77
CA ILE A 470 7.08 3.56 2.10
C ILE A 470 7.52 3.98 3.50
N HIS A 471 7.58 3.01 4.41
CA HIS A 471 7.98 3.20 5.79
C HIS A 471 9.40 2.71 5.96
N ALA A 472 10.23 3.50 6.64
CA ALA A 472 11.55 3.09 7.11
C ALA A 472 11.46 2.80 8.60
N LEU A 473 11.47 1.53 8.95
CA LEU A 473 11.39 1.06 10.32
C LEU A 473 12.79 0.81 10.89
N TYR A 474 13.01 1.09 12.17
CA TYR A 474 14.26 0.77 12.86
C TYR A 474 13.99 -0.09 14.08
N TRP A 475 14.98 -0.89 14.48
CA TRP A 475 14.91 -1.67 15.71
C TRP A 475 15.42 -0.85 16.90
N ASP A 476 14.52 -0.54 17.83
CA ASP A 476 14.84 0.25 19.02
C ASP A 476 15.39 -0.60 20.19
N GLY A 477 15.23 -1.93 20.13
CA GLY A 477 15.58 -2.88 21.19
C GLY A 477 14.37 -3.64 21.75
N VAL A 478 13.16 -3.13 21.53
CA VAL A 478 11.88 -3.70 22.00
C VAL A 478 10.92 -3.96 20.84
N GLY A 479 10.93 -3.11 19.82
CA GLY A 479 10.04 -3.18 18.68
C GLY A 479 10.58 -2.51 17.43
N LEU A 480 9.79 -2.62 16.35
CA LEU A 480 10.03 -1.86 15.13
C LEU A 480 9.36 -0.50 15.24
N GLY A 481 10.18 0.55 15.43
CA GLY A 481 9.75 1.94 15.43
C GLY A 481 9.81 2.56 14.04
N LEU A 482 8.95 3.55 13.75
CA LEU A 482 9.02 4.30 12.49
C LEU A 482 10.12 5.36 12.58
N LYS A 483 11.13 5.29 11.70
CA LYS A 483 12.18 6.33 11.59
C LYS A 483 11.69 7.49 10.73
N TRP A 484 11.15 7.17 9.55
CA TRP A 484 10.54 8.12 8.64
C TRP A 484 9.62 7.38 7.66
N LYS A 485 8.80 8.13 6.93
CA LYS A 485 7.98 7.61 5.85
C LYS A 485 7.87 8.59 4.69
N THR A 486 7.60 8.07 3.50
CA THR A 486 7.27 8.91 2.35
C THR A 486 5.92 9.58 2.53
N ARG A 487 5.66 10.62 1.73
CA ARG A 487 4.28 11.04 1.48
C ARG A 487 3.48 9.91 0.84
N ARG A 488 2.15 10.05 0.89
CA ARG A 488 1.24 9.15 0.19
C ARG A 488 1.52 9.16 -1.31
N ILE A 489 1.91 8.01 -1.82
CA ILE A 489 2.10 7.75 -3.24
C ILE A 489 0.75 7.34 -3.81
N ARG A 490 0.36 7.97 -4.93
CA ARG A 490 -0.92 7.65 -5.60
C ARG A 490 -0.70 6.45 -6.53
N GLY A 491 -1.55 5.43 -6.38
CA GLY A 491 -1.42 4.16 -7.08
C GLY A 491 -1.10 3.02 -6.13
N SER A 492 -1.31 1.79 -6.60
CA SER A 492 -0.91 0.59 -5.87
C SER A 492 0.59 0.41 -6.08
N VAL A 493 1.36 0.43 -5.00
CA VAL A 493 2.77 0.03 -5.06
C VAL A 493 2.83 -1.41 -5.54
N ALA A 494 3.68 -1.69 -6.52
CA ALA A 494 3.95 -3.03 -7.02
C ALA A 494 5.22 -3.58 -6.37
N GLU A 495 6.27 -2.76 -6.32
CA GLU A 495 7.57 -3.12 -5.75
C GLU A 495 8.36 -1.85 -5.38
N VAL A 496 9.34 -2.00 -4.51
CA VAL A 496 10.31 -0.96 -4.11
C VAL A 496 11.74 -1.49 -4.32
N ASP A 497 12.65 -0.60 -4.74
CA ASP A 497 14.09 -0.88 -4.77
C ASP A 497 14.90 0.32 -4.29
N LEU A 498 16.18 0.10 -3.98
CA LEU A 498 17.17 1.14 -3.67
C LEU A 498 18.31 1.07 -4.67
N ALA A 499 18.43 2.07 -5.53
CA ALA A 499 19.48 2.17 -6.53
C ALA A 499 19.55 3.58 -7.10
N ASP A 500 20.68 3.95 -7.69
CA ASP A 500 20.81 5.15 -8.53
C ASP A 500 20.16 4.86 -9.90
N VAL A 501 18.90 5.26 -10.08
CA VAL A 501 18.09 4.82 -11.24
C VAL A 501 18.40 5.60 -12.51
N ASN A 502 18.84 6.84 -12.36
CA ASN A 502 19.14 7.77 -13.44
C ASN A 502 20.66 7.91 -13.70
N ASN A 503 21.49 7.20 -12.95
CA ASN A 503 22.95 7.17 -13.05
C ASN A 503 23.60 8.54 -12.80
N ASP A 504 23.08 9.28 -11.81
CA ASP A 504 23.60 10.60 -11.42
C ASP A 504 24.54 10.57 -10.19
N GLY A 505 24.76 9.38 -9.62
CA GLY A 505 25.58 9.15 -8.44
C GLY A 505 24.84 9.28 -7.11
N VAL A 506 23.55 9.63 -7.12
CA VAL A 506 22.70 9.73 -5.92
C VAL A 506 21.87 8.45 -5.78
N LEU A 507 21.81 7.91 -4.56
CA LEU A 507 20.96 6.75 -4.28
C LEU A 507 19.49 7.18 -4.31
N ASP A 508 18.64 6.50 -5.07
CA ASP A 508 17.20 6.75 -5.06
C ASP A 508 16.41 5.68 -4.29
N LEU A 509 15.30 6.12 -3.70
CA LEU A 509 14.17 5.24 -3.43
C LEU A 509 13.34 5.07 -4.70
N VAL A 510 13.42 3.91 -5.34
CA VAL A 510 12.70 3.61 -6.58
C VAL A 510 11.42 2.85 -6.26
N VAL A 511 10.28 3.34 -6.76
CA VAL A 511 8.96 2.78 -6.49
C VAL A 511 8.25 2.48 -7.80
N GLY A 512 7.94 1.21 -8.00
CA GLY A 512 7.08 0.73 -9.08
C GLY A 512 5.61 0.86 -8.69
N LEU A 513 4.80 1.46 -9.56
CA LEU A 513 3.39 1.74 -9.29
C LEU A 513 2.50 1.12 -10.38
N ASN A 514 1.45 0.43 -9.96
CA ASN A 514 0.31 0.11 -10.79
C ASN A 514 -0.80 1.14 -10.59
N THR A 515 -1.26 1.70 -11.70
CA THR A 515 -2.37 2.63 -11.76
C THR A 515 -3.44 2.12 -12.73
N SER A 516 -4.69 2.41 -12.40
CA SER A 516 -5.82 2.20 -13.28
C SER A 516 -6.45 3.56 -13.57
N PRO A 517 -6.81 3.88 -14.82
CA PRO A 517 -7.58 5.08 -15.13
C PRO A 517 -8.88 5.15 -14.31
N ASP A 518 -9.57 4.02 -14.12
CA ASP A 518 -10.91 3.96 -13.50
C ASP A 518 -11.05 2.87 -12.41
N LEU A 519 -10.57 3.11 -11.18
CA LEU A 519 -10.80 2.24 -10.00
C LEU A 519 -10.67 0.70 -10.25
N GLY A 520 -9.69 0.29 -11.06
CA GLY A 520 -9.42 -1.11 -11.41
C GLY A 520 -10.12 -1.66 -12.66
N ILE A 521 -10.91 -0.85 -13.38
CA ILE A 521 -11.52 -1.19 -14.66
C ILE A 521 -10.69 -0.52 -15.78
N GLY A 522 -10.30 -1.33 -16.78
CA GLY A 522 -9.36 -0.94 -17.84
C GLY A 522 -8.00 -1.63 -17.72
N SER A 523 -7.16 -1.54 -18.76
CA SER A 523 -5.81 -2.10 -18.70
C SER A 523 -5.00 -1.39 -17.61
N ARG A 524 -4.48 -2.16 -16.66
CA ARG A 524 -3.56 -1.63 -15.63
C ARG A 524 -2.33 -1.07 -16.33
N GLN A 525 -1.99 0.16 -16.00
CA GLN A 525 -0.79 0.82 -16.47
C GLN A 525 0.21 0.90 -15.33
N SER A 526 1.47 0.66 -15.62
CA SER A 526 2.54 0.83 -14.65
C SER A 526 3.30 2.13 -14.89
N MET A 527 3.98 2.61 -13.86
CA MET A 527 4.98 3.68 -13.97
C MET A 527 6.01 3.51 -12.86
N ILE A 528 7.17 4.13 -13.03
CA ILE A 528 8.23 4.16 -12.03
C ILE A 528 8.41 5.59 -11.55
N THR A 529 8.50 5.75 -10.24
CA THR A 529 8.87 7.01 -9.60
C THR A 529 10.11 6.79 -8.77
N ALA A 530 11.04 7.74 -8.78
CA ALA A 530 12.22 7.71 -7.93
C ALA A 530 12.32 8.99 -7.10
N TYR A 531 12.80 8.83 -5.88
CA TYR A 531 12.99 9.91 -4.91
C TYR A 531 14.48 9.91 -4.52
N PRO A 532 15.25 10.91 -4.99
CA PRO A 532 16.67 11.03 -4.66
C PRO A 532 16.85 11.11 -3.15
N LEU A 533 17.67 10.23 -2.58
CA LEU A 533 18.07 10.22 -1.18
C LEU A 533 19.38 10.99 -1.01
N ASP A 534 19.42 12.23 -1.50
CA ASP A 534 20.60 13.08 -1.36
C ASP A 534 20.85 13.41 0.12
N VAL A 535 22.04 13.04 0.57
CA VAL A 535 22.52 13.22 1.94
C VAL A 535 23.52 14.38 2.08
N SER A 536 23.89 15.02 0.97
CA SER A 536 24.93 16.05 0.91
C SER A 536 24.44 17.46 1.26
N ALA A 537 23.15 17.76 1.10
CA ALA A 537 22.53 19.02 1.52
C ALA A 537 22.32 19.14 3.05
N THR A 538 22.83 18.17 3.81
CA THR A 538 22.73 18.09 5.27
C THR A 538 24.01 18.61 5.90
N ASP A 539 24.15 19.92 6.04
CA ASP A 539 25.12 20.42 7.01
C ASP A 539 24.58 20.07 8.42
N PRO A 540 25.32 19.28 9.22
CA PRO A 540 24.88 18.86 10.56
C PRO A 540 24.71 20.03 11.53
N ASN A 541 25.12 21.24 11.15
CA ASN A 541 24.93 22.48 11.91
C ASN A 541 23.83 23.38 11.37
N VAL A 542 23.09 23.00 10.31
CA VAL A 542 21.94 23.79 9.86
C VAL A 542 20.88 23.70 10.96
N PRO A 543 20.62 24.80 11.69
CA PRO A 543 19.56 24.80 12.67
C PRO A 543 18.25 24.49 11.94
N ALA A 544 17.33 23.78 12.58
CA ALA A 544 15.94 23.88 12.14
C ALA A 544 15.63 25.37 12.01
N ASP A 545 15.07 25.80 10.88
CA ASP A 545 14.68 27.19 10.71
C ASP A 545 13.62 27.49 11.79
N LEU A 546 14.09 28.12 12.87
CA LEU A 546 13.33 28.52 14.04
C LEU A 546 12.82 29.96 13.89
N SER A 547 12.89 30.54 12.69
CA SER A 547 12.43 31.92 12.45
C SER A 547 10.93 32.11 12.71
N ASP A 548 10.15 31.03 12.85
CA ASP A 548 8.74 31.07 13.25
C ASP A 548 8.50 31.00 14.78
N PHE A 549 9.55 30.95 15.61
CA PHE A 549 9.41 30.83 17.08
C PHE A 549 9.76 32.10 17.87
N GLU A 550 10.11 33.22 17.22
CA GLU A 550 10.22 34.50 17.94
C GLU A 550 8.86 35.19 18.04
N VAL A 551 8.05 34.77 19.02
CA VAL A 551 7.05 35.67 19.61
C VAL A 551 7.80 36.58 20.57
N THR A 552 8.14 37.79 20.12
CA THR A 552 8.60 38.86 21.00
C THR A 552 7.54 39.10 22.09
N PRO A 553 7.87 38.99 23.39
CA PRO A 553 6.91 39.29 24.43
C PRO A 553 6.84 40.82 24.64
N GLY A 554 5.69 41.40 24.31
CA GLY A 554 5.19 42.62 24.96
C GLY A 554 5.15 43.88 24.10
N ARG A 555 3.93 44.33 23.80
CA ARG A 555 3.42 45.65 24.23
C ARG A 555 1.90 45.68 24.20
#